data_AF-A0A965N9K5-F1
#
_entry.id   AF-A0A965N9K5-F1
#
_cell.length_a   1.000
_cell.length_b   1.000
_cell.length_c   1.000
_cell.angle_alpha   90.00
_cell.angle_beta   90.00
_cell.angle_gamma   90.00
#
_symmetry.space_group_name_H-M   'P 1'
#
loop_
_entity.id
_entity.type
_entity.pdbx_description
1 polymer ?
#
loop_
_entity_poly.entity_id
_entity_poly.type
_entity_poly.pdbx_seq_one_letter_code
_entity_poly.pdbx_strand_id
1 'polypeptide(L)'
;MNSAFLLLPDFLLILLGFVLMRYTHLKRDLWDGVEKLTYFVLFPALLFHAINQTRFDWGGTSNMLLVAFLTFGSGIFLSFLSHWYAKDRLSWASGFQTAFRFNSYIAFAAAGRLAGEEGVALMALTTGCMVPVANAVAVYALARHSEQHLFKELIKNPLLVATCLGLISNIFEWRLPDYIAGCLTPRFSIDCPRTHDSGRRAHVVAK
;
A
#
# COMPACT_ATOMS: atom_id res chain seq x y z
N MET A 1 6.06 -15.86 -17.67
CA MET A 1 7.19 -15.28 -16.90
C MET A 1 7.10 -15.81 -15.48
N ASN A 2 8.19 -16.27 -14.87
CA ASN A 2 8.16 -16.79 -13.50
C ASN A 2 7.94 -15.64 -12.52
N SER A 3 6.71 -15.47 -12.03
CA SER A 3 6.30 -14.42 -11.09
C SER A 3 7.16 -14.39 -9.82
N ALA A 4 7.75 -15.52 -9.45
CA ALA A 4 8.69 -15.66 -8.34
C ALA A 4 9.93 -14.75 -8.46
N PHE A 5 10.43 -14.49 -9.68
CA PHE A 5 11.60 -13.62 -9.88
C PHE A 5 11.26 -12.13 -9.77
N LEU A 6 9.98 -11.77 -9.81
CA LEU A 6 9.53 -10.37 -9.79
C LEU A 6 9.74 -9.72 -8.41
N LEU A 7 9.64 -10.51 -7.33
CA LEU A 7 9.86 -10.08 -5.95
C LEU A 7 11.26 -10.40 -5.42
N LEU A 8 12.04 -11.20 -6.17
CA LEU A 8 13.41 -11.55 -5.81
C LEU A 8 14.27 -10.34 -5.41
N PRO A 9 14.29 -9.21 -6.15
CA PRO A 9 15.09 -8.05 -5.74
C PRO A 9 14.65 -7.46 -4.39
N ASP A 10 13.35 -7.46 -4.09
CA ASP A 10 12.84 -6.94 -2.81
C ASP A 10 13.19 -7.87 -1.65
N PHE A 11 13.11 -9.19 -1.85
CA PHE A 11 13.57 -10.18 -0.86
C PHE A 11 15.09 -10.14 -0.65
N LEU A 12 15.88 -9.92 -1.71
CA LEU A 12 17.33 -9.72 -1.59
C LEU A 12 17.67 -8.45 -0.80
N LEU A 13 16.91 -7.37 -0.99
CA LEU A 13 17.08 -6.14 -0.22
C LEU A 13 16.75 -6.35 1.27
N ILE A 14 15.67 -7.09 1.57
CA ILE A 14 15.31 -7.46 2.95
C ILE A 14 16.42 -8.34 3.57
N LEU A 15 16.94 -9.32 2.82
CA LEU A 15 18.03 -10.17 3.27
C LEU A 15 19.31 -9.35 3.52
N LEU A 16 19.62 -8.39 2.65
CA LEU A 16 20.74 -7.48 2.84
C LEU A 16 20.58 -6.66 4.12
N GLY A 17 19.38 -6.12 4.38
CA GLY A 17 19.07 -5.42 5.63
C GLY A 17 19.30 -6.31 6.86
N PHE A 18 18.87 -7.57 6.79
CA PHE A 18 19.09 -8.56 7.84
C PHE A 18 20.58 -8.87 8.07
N VAL A 19 21.34 -9.08 6.98
CA VAL A 19 22.79 -9.32 7.03
C VAL A 19 23.50 -8.10 7.63
N LEU A 20 23.14 -6.89 7.20
CA LEU A 20 23.70 -5.67 7.77
C LEU A 20 23.41 -5.59 9.27
N MET A 21 22.18 -5.79 9.72
CA MET A 21 21.86 -5.82 11.15
C MET A 21 22.66 -6.88 11.92
N ARG A 22 22.91 -8.05 11.31
CA ARG A 22 23.59 -9.17 11.98
C ARG A 22 25.10 -8.99 12.08
N TYR A 23 25.73 -8.37 11.09
CA TYR A 23 27.19 -8.28 10.94
C TYR A 23 27.78 -6.89 11.19
N THR A 24 26.95 -5.86 11.36
CA THR A 24 27.40 -4.50 11.71
C THR A 24 27.01 -4.14 13.14
N HIS A 25 27.66 -3.12 13.72
CA HIS A 25 27.33 -2.57 15.05
C HIS A 25 26.09 -1.66 15.04
N LEU A 26 25.22 -1.77 14.02
CA LEU A 26 23.98 -1.00 13.96
C LEU A 26 23.04 -1.47 15.09
N LYS A 27 22.82 -0.60 16.07
CA LYS A 27 21.91 -0.85 17.20
C LYS A 27 20.47 -1.03 16.71
N ARG A 28 19.68 -1.82 17.43
CA ARG A 28 18.22 -1.97 17.18
C ARG A 28 17.49 -0.63 17.19
N ASP A 29 17.91 0.30 18.04
CA ASP A 29 17.30 1.63 18.13
C ASP A 29 17.33 2.43 16.82
N LEU A 30 18.37 2.23 15.99
CA LEU A 30 18.44 2.87 14.67
C LEU A 30 17.36 2.32 13.75
N TRP A 31 17.16 1.00 13.75
CA TRP A 31 16.15 0.33 12.92
C TRP A 31 14.74 0.75 13.34
N ASP A 32 14.47 0.81 14.64
CA ASP A 32 13.19 1.33 15.17
C ASP A 32 12.96 2.79 14.73
N GLY A 33 14.02 3.61 14.71
CA GLY A 33 13.96 4.99 14.22
C GLY A 33 13.65 5.08 12.72
N VAL A 34 14.33 4.27 11.90
CA VAL A 34 14.12 4.21 10.44
C VAL A 34 12.72 3.69 10.11
N GLU A 35 12.23 2.69 10.84
CA GLU A 35 10.87 2.18 10.67
C GLU A 35 9.82 3.26 10.97
N LYS A 36 9.96 3.99 12.08
CA LYS A 36 9.08 5.11 12.42
C LYS A 36 9.13 6.21 11.37
N LEU A 37 10.32 6.60 10.93
CA LEU A 37 10.48 7.61 9.87
C LEU A 37 9.78 7.17 8.58
N THR A 38 9.97 5.91 8.19
CA THR A 38 9.35 5.34 7.00
C THR A 38 7.83 5.35 7.13
N TYR A 39 7.31 4.87 8.26
CA TYR A 39 5.87 4.75 8.49
C TYR A 39 5.15 6.10 8.63
N PHE A 40 5.75 7.09 9.31
CA PHE A 40 5.10 8.37 9.59
C PHE A 40 5.35 9.44 8.51
N VAL A 41 6.43 9.33 7.73
CA VAL A 41 6.83 10.38 6.78
C VAL A 41 6.96 9.83 5.36
N LEU A 42 7.90 8.92 5.12
CA LEU A 42 8.26 8.52 3.75
C LEU A 42 7.12 7.79 3.05
N PHE A 43 6.48 6.87 3.74
CA PHE A 43 5.43 6.04 3.17
C PHE A 43 4.13 6.83 2.93
N PRO A 44 3.63 7.66 3.88
CA PRO A 44 2.55 8.62 3.62
C PRO A 44 2.83 9.53 2.42
N ALA A 45 4.05 10.05 2.30
CA ALA A 45 4.40 10.94 1.22
C ALA A 45 4.44 10.20 -0.13
N LEU A 46 4.96 8.97 -0.18
CA LEU A 46 4.91 8.09 -1.35
C LEU A 46 3.48 7.82 -1.80
N LEU A 47 2.58 7.48 -0.87
CA LEU A 47 1.17 7.21 -1.17
C LEU A 47 0.47 8.45 -1.74
N PHE A 48 0.67 9.61 -1.10
CA PHE A 48 0.10 10.87 -1.57
C PHE A 48 0.55 11.21 -2.99
N HIS A 49 1.85 11.05 -3.26
CA HIS A 49 2.41 11.30 -4.58
C HIS A 49 1.86 10.33 -5.64
N ALA A 50 1.84 9.03 -5.35
CA ALA A 50 1.31 8.01 -6.26
C ALA A 50 -0.17 8.25 -6.60
N ILE A 51 -0.99 8.57 -5.60
CA ILE A 51 -2.41 8.86 -5.80
C ILE A 51 -2.60 10.14 -6.62
N ASN A 52 -1.82 11.19 -6.37
CA ASN A 52 -1.99 12.45 -7.09
C ASN A 52 -1.59 12.34 -8.56
N GLN A 53 -0.60 11.51 -8.89
CA GLN A 53 -0.18 11.28 -10.28
C GLN A 53 -1.12 10.33 -11.05
N THR A 54 -1.90 9.50 -10.36
CA THR A 54 -2.74 8.47 -10.98
C THR A 54 -4.09 9.03 -11.42
N ARG A 55 -4.53 8.68 -12.64
CA ARG A 55 -5.91 8.90 -13.08
C ARG A 55 -6.69 7.61 -12.86
N PHE A 56 -7.62 7.62 -11.91
CA PHE A 56 -8.43 6.44 -11.64
C PHE A 56 -9.49 6.25 -12.72
N ASP A 57 -9.45 5.10 -13.40
CA ASP A 57 -10.62 4.59 -14.12
C ASP A 57 -11.56 3.93 -13.11
N TRP A 58 -12.72 4.55 -12.87
CA TRP A 58 -13.70 4.06 -11.89
C TRP A 58 -14.31 2.70 -12.28
N GLY A 59 -14.30 2.36 -13.58
CA GLY A 59 -14.71 1.03 -14.05
C GLY A 59 -13.78 -0.08 -13.58
N GLY A 60 -12.49 0.02 -13.91
CA GLY A 60 -11.47 -0.94 -13.48
C GLY A 60 -11.22 -0.93 -11.96
N THR A 61 -11.19 0.25 -11.35
CA THR A 61 -10.89 0.40 -9.92
C THR A 61 -11.96 -0.24 -9.04
N SER A 62 -13.24 -0.09 -9.40
CA SER A 62 -14.35 -0.71 -8.63
C SER A 62 -14.32 -2.23 -8.70
N ASN A 63 -14.03 -2.81 -9.87
CA ASN A 63 -13.86 -4.26 -10.02
C ASN A 63 -12.69 -4.79 -9.18
N MET A 64 -11.57 -4.08 -9.17
CA MET A 64 -10.41 -4.45 -8.36
C MET A 64 -10.75 -4.41 -6.85
N LEU A 65 -11.42 -3.34 -6.39
CA LEU A 65 -11.88 -3.23 -5.01
C LEU A 65 -12.82 -4.38 -4.65
N LEU A 66 -13.77 -4.71 -5.53
CA LEU A 66 -14.71 -5.81 -5.31
C LEU A 66 -13.96 -7.15 -5.14
N VAL A 67 -13.04 -7.47 -6.04
CA VAL A 67 -12.23 -8.71 -5.95
C VAL A 67 -11.40 -8.74 -4.66
N ALA A 68 -10.81 -7.61 -4.29
CA ALA A 68 -10.06 -7.49 -3.05
C ALA A 68 -10.97 -7.72 -1.83
N PHE A 69 -12.14 -7.07 -1.78
CA PHE A 69 -13.13 -7.26 -0.72
C PHE A 69 -13.62 -8.70 -0.61
N LEU A 70 -13.88 -9.37 -1.75
CA LEU A 70 -14.29 -10.77 -1.75
C LEU A 70 -13.20 -11.70 -1.25
N THR A 71 -11.95 -11.46 -1.63
CA THR A 71 -10.79 -12.28 -1.21
C THR A 71 -10.50 -12.08 0.28
N PHE A 72 -10.57 -10.84 0.75
CA PHE A 72 -10.40 -10.53 2.17
C PHE A 72 -11.57 -11.06 3.01
N GLY A 73 -12.79 -10.89 2.52
CA GLY A 73 -14.01 -11.41 3.13
C GLY A 73 -14.02 -12.94 3.19
N SER A 74 -13.53 -13.63 2.15
CA SER A 74 -13.40 -15.09 2.18
C SER A 74 -12.35 -15.54 3.20
N GLY A 75 -11.24 -14.82 3.35
CA GLY A 75 -10.27 -15.05 4.43
C GLY A 75 -10.88 -14.92 5.82
N ILE A 76 -11.67 -13.86 6.06
CA ILE A 76 -12.42 -13.69 7.31
C ILE A 76 -13.42 -14.82 7.51
N PHE A 77 -14.16 -15.20 6.47
CA PHE A 77 -15.18 -16.24 6.55
C PHE A 77 -14.57 -17.62 6.87
N LEU A 78 -13.50 -18.00 6.18
CA LEU A 78 -12.76 -19.25 6.45
C LEU A 78 -12.18 -19.24 7.87
N SER A 79 -11.65 -18.09 8.29
CA SER A 79 -11.16 -17.89 9.64
C SER A 79 -12.27 -18.03 10.68
N PHE A 80 -13.48 -17.52 10.39
CA PHE A 80 -14.64 -17.68 11.26
C PHE A 80 -15.05 -19.15 11.38
N LEU A 81 -14.99 -19.90 10.29
CA LEU A 81 -15.32 -21.33 10.27
C LEU A 81 -14.37 -22.17 11.15
N SER A 82 -13.15 -21.68 11.40
CA SER A 82 -12.22 -22.30 12.38
C SER A 82 -12.77 -22.34 13.81
N HIS A 83 -13.84 -21.58 14.11
CA HIS A 83 -14.53 -21.62 15.40
C HIS A 83 -14.96 -23.02 15.80
N TRP A 84 -15.33 -23.86 14.82
CA TRP A 84 -15.81 -25.20 15.09
C TRP A 84 -14.70 -26.19 15.47
N TYR A 85 -13.43 -25.82 15.26
CA TYR A 85 -12.25 -26.64 15.56
C TYR A 85 -11.46 -26.14 16.77
N ALA A 86 -11.68 -24.90 17.21
CA ALA A 86 -10.92 -24.31 18.30
C ALA A 86 -11.44 -24.79 19.66
N LYS A 87 -10.55 -25.39 20.46
CA LYS A 87 -10.86 -25.90 21.81
C LYS A 87 -11.14 -24.80 22.83
N ASP A 88 -10.56 -23.61 22.64
CA ASP A 88 -10.65 -22.50 23.59
C ASP A 88 -10.90 -21.17 22.86
N ARG A 89 -11.64 -20.27 23.53
CA ARG A 89 -12.10 -18.99 22.97
C ARG A 89 -10.96 -18.01 22.71
N LEU A 90 -9.94 -18.00 23.57
CA LEU A 90 -8.78 -17.12 23.38
C LEU A 90 -7.89 -17.60 22.23
N SER A 91 -7.75 -18.93 22.12
CA SER A 91 -7.04 -19.57 20.99
C SER A 91 -7.76 -19.30 19.66
N TRP A 92 -9.10 -19.35 19.66
CA TRP A 92 -9.89 -18.99 18.48
C TRP A 92 -9.72 -17.51 18.11
N ALA A 93 -9.87 -16.58 19.04
CA ALA A 93 -9.78 -15.14 18.74
C ALA A 93 -8.39 -14.76 18.21
N SER A 94 -7.33 -15.34 18.77
CA SER A 94 -5.94 -15.13 18.32
C SER A 94 -5.68 -15.71 16.93
N GLY A 95 -6.15 -16.93 16.67
CA GLY A 95 -6.07 -17.55 15.35
C GLY A 95 -6.90 -16.79 14.31
N PHE A 96 -8.07 -16.32 14.73
CA PHE A 96 -8.99 -15.57 13.89
C PHE A 96 -8.35 -14.29 13.37
N GLN A 97 -7.76 -13.50 14.29
CA GLN A 97 -7.03 -12.27 13.95
C GLN A 97 -5.79 -12.52 13.09
N THR A 98 -5.09 -13.62 13.32
CA THR A 98 -3.88 -13.95 12.55
C THR A 98 -4.21 -14.28 11.09
N ALA A 99 -5.36 -14.92 10.84
CA ALA A 99 -5.73 -15.39 9.51
C ALA A 99 -6.00 -14.27 8.49
N PHE A 100 -6.48 -13.11 8.93
CA PHE A 100 -6.74 -11.96 8.03
C PHE A 100 -5.73 -10.83 8.21
N ARG A 101 -4.67 -11.01 9.01
CA ARG A 101 -3.61 -10.01 9.16
C ARG A 101 -2.72 -10.01 7.92
N PHE A 102 -3.00 -9.08 7.00
CA PHE A 102 -2.19 -8.91 5.80
C PHE A 102 -0.99 -7.98 6.05
N ASN A 103 0.14 -8.28 5.38
CA ASN A 103 1.31 -7.41 5.38
C ASN A 103 1.23 -6.44 4.19
N SER A 104 0.82 -5.21 4.45
CA SER A 104 0.65 -4.20 3.41
C SER A 104 1.97 -3.84 2.72
N TYR A 105 3.11 -3.81 3.42
CA TYR A 105 4.39 -3.38 2.83
C TYR A 105 4.83 -4.28 1.66
N ILE A 106 4.71 -5.59 1.83
CA ILE A 106 5.04 -6.55 0.76
C ILE A 106 4.05 -6.38 -0.40
N ALA A 107 2.76 -6.16 -0.12
CA ALA A 107 1.76 -5.89 -1.14
C ALA A 107 2.07 -4.61 -1.94
N PHE A 108 2.51 -3.54 -1.27
CA PHE A 108 2.93 -2.31 -1.93
C PHE A 108 4.18 -2.49 -2.79
N ALA A 109 5.18 -3.23 -2.31
CA ALA A 109 6.36 -3.56 -3.10
C ALA A 109 5.98 -4.35 -4.36
N ALA A 110 5.13 -5.38 -4.20
CA ALA A 110 4.63 -6.17 -5.32
C ALA A 110 3.84 -5.33 -6.33
N ALA A 111 2.93 -4.48 -5.84
CA ALA A 111 2.11 -3.61 -6.67
C ALA A 111 2.96 -2.61 -7.46
N GLY A 112 3.97 -2.02 -6.83
CA GLY A 112 4.92 -1.13 -7.50
C GLY A 112 5.74 -1.83 -8.59
N ARG A 113 6.08 -3.11 -8.43
CA ARG A 113 6.78 -3.90 -9.46
C ARG A 113 5.88 -4.30 -10.62
N LEU A 114 4.61 -4.59 -10.35
CA LEU A 114 3.66 -5.06 -11.36
C LEU A 114 3.09 -3.92 -12.21
N ALA A 115 2.76 -2.79 -11.59
CA ALA A 115 2.02 -1.70 -12.24
C ALA A 115 2.58 -0.31 -11.91
N GLY A 116 3.79 -0.20 -11.35
CA GLY A 116 4.45 1.09 -11.10
C GLY A 116 3.69 1.96 -10.11
N GLU A 117 3.68 3.28 -10.35
CA GLU A 117 3.00 4.26 -9.51
C GLU A 117 1.48 4.01 -9.42
N GLU A 118 0.86 3.59 -10.53
CA GLU A 118 -0.56 3.26 -10.57
C GLU A 118 -0.89 2.06 -9.68
N GLY A 119 -0.05 1.02 -9.70
CA GLY A 119 -0.17 -0.13 -8.80
C GLY A 119 -0.09 0.26 -7.33
N VAL A 120 0.85 1.15 -6.98
CA VAL A 120 0.99 1.67 -5.62
C VAL A 120 -0.26 2.45 -5.21
N ALA A 121 -0.80 3.31 -6.09
CA ALA A 121 -2.00 4.08 -5.82
C ALA A 121 -3.25 3.20 -5.63
N LEU A 122 -3.42 2.18 -6.48
CA LEU A 122 -4.51 1.21 -6.37
C LEU A 122 -4.41 0.37 -5.08
N MET A 123 -3.19 -0.04 -4.70
CA MET A 123 -2.95 -0.74 -3.43
C MET A 123 -3.19 0.20 -2.23
N ALA A 124 -2.90 1.49 -2.37
CA ALA A 124 -3.16 2.51 -1.34
C ALA A 124 -4.64 2.67 -1.07
N LEU A 125 -5.43 2.77 -2.14
CA LEU A 125 -6.89 2.84 -2.07
C LEU A 125 -7.47 1.57 -1.43
N THR A 126 -7.04 0.40 -1.91
CA THR A 126 -7.50 -0.90 -1.39
C THR A 126 -7.16 -1.05 0.09
N THR A 127 -5.92 -0.77 0.48
CA THR A 127 -5.48 -0.83 1.88
C THR A 127 -6.25 0.19 2.75
N GLY A 128 -6.47 1.41 2.23
CA GLY A 128 -7.24 2.45 2.91
C GLY A 128 -8.68 2.04 3.20
N CYS A 129 -9.32 1.31 2.30
CA CYS A 129 -10.66 0.75 2.53
C CYS A 129 -10.65 -0.49 3.44
N MET A 130 -9.65 -1.36 3.32
CA MET A 130 -9.60 -2.64 4.03
C MET A 130 -9.15 -2.54 5.49
N VAL A 131 -8.19 -1.67 5.81
CA VAL A 131 -7.66 -1.54 7.18
C VAL A 131 -8.75 -1.20 8.21
N PRO A 132 -9.68 -0.25 7.95
CA PRO A 132 -10.84 -0.02 8.81
C PRO A 132 -11.66 -1.29 9.07
N VAL A 133 -11.93 -2.06 8.02
CA VAL A 133 -12.75 -3.28 8.09
C VAL A 133 -12.02 -4.36 8.88
N ALA A 134 -10.73 -4.56 8.62
CA ALA A 134 -9.88 -5.49 9.35
C ALA A 134 -9.85 -5.17 10.85
N ASN A 135 -9.68 -3.90 11.21
CA ASN A 135 -9.65 -3.47 12.61
C ASN A 135 -11.01 -3.63 13.29
N ALA A 136 -12.12 -3.30 12.60
CA ALA A 136 -13.47 -3.51 13.12
C ALA A 136 -13.75 -5.00 13.38
N VAL A 137 -13.36 -5.88 12.46
CA VAL A 137 -13.51 -7.34 12.60
C VAL A 137 -12.60 -7.89 13.70
N ALA A 138 -11.38 -7.38 13.82
CA ALA A 138 -10.45 -7.75 14.90
C ALA A 138 -11.01 -7.37 16.28
N VAL A 139 -11.52 -6.15 16.43
CA VAL A 139 -12.19 -5.70 17.66
C VAL A 139 -13.44 -6.53 17.94
N TYR A 140 -14.28 -6.82 16.94
CA TYR A 140 -15.44 -7.70 17.15
C TYR A 140 -15.04 -9.08 17.71
N ALA A 141 -13.96 -9.68 17.20
CA ALA A 141 -13.49 -10.98 17.66
C ALA A 141 -12.86 -10.95 19.07
N LEU A 142 -12.22 -9.84 19.45
CA LEU A 142 -11.51 -9.68 20.73
C LEU A 142 -12.38 -9.05 21.83
N ALA A 143 -13.29 -8.15 21.47
CA ALA A 143 -13.95 -7.22 22.38
C ALA A 143 -15.44 -7.55 22.51
N ARG A 144 -15.75 -8.37 23.51
CA ARG A 144 -16.92 -8.05 24.35
C ARG A 144 -16.55 -7.04 25.46
N HIS A 145 -15.26 -6.69 25.65
CA HIS A 145 -14.74 -5.94 26.82
C HIS A 145 -13.62 -4.90 26.53
N SER A 146 -13.22 -4.63 25.29
CA SER A 146 -12.19 -3.60 25.01
C SER A 146 -12.82 -2.36 24.37
N GLU A 147 -13.05 -1.34 25.19
CA GLU A 147 -13.47 0.03 24.86
C GLU A 147 -12.37 0.79 24.06
N GLN A 148 -11.75 0.15 23.07
CA GLN A 148 -10.79 0.83 22.19
C GLN A 148 -11.55 1.44 21.02
N HIS A 149 -11.74 2.76 21.06
CA HIS A 149 -12.43 3.54 20.06
C HIS A 149 -11.81 3.33 18.66
N LEU A 150 -12.44 2.48 17.85
CA LEU A 150 -12.12 2.24 16.43
C LEU A 150 -11.82 3.53 15.66
N PHE A 151 -12.59 4.59 15.91
CA PHE A 151 -12.40 5.91 15.31
C PHE A 151 -11.05 6.56 15.63
N LYS A 152 -10.56 6.41 16.87
CA LYS A 152 -9.30 7.01 17.31
C LYS A 152 -8.10 6.26 16.72
N GLU A 153 -8.22 4.94 16.51
CA GLU A 153 -7.21 4.16 15.80
C GLU A 153 -7.22 4.44 14.29
N LEU A 154 -8.41 4.68 13.72
CA LEU A 154 -8.55 5.02 12.30
C LEU A 154 -7.87 6.34 11.95
N ILE A 155 -8.12 7.39 12.74
CA ILE A 155 -7.53 8.71 12.54
C ILE A 155 -6.01 8.70 12.79
N LYS A 156 -5.54 7.82 13.68
CA LYS A 156 -4.11 7.65 13.95
C LYS A 156 -3.37 6.86 12.87
N ASN A 157 -4.05 6.30 11.87
CA ASN A 157 -3.40 5.57 10.80
C ASN A 157 -2.89 6.56 9.73
N PRO A 158 -1.58 6.89 9.71
CA PRO A 158 -1.03 7.87 8.79
C PRO A 158 -1.22 7.46 7.31
N LEU A 159 -1.39 6.15 7.03
CA LEU A 159 -1.64 5.65 5.68
C LEU A 159 -3.05 5.97 5.21
N LEU A 160 -4.02 5.82 6.11
CA LEU A 160 -5.40 6.17 5.80
C LEU A 160 -5.53 7.68 5.57
N VAL A 161 -4.89 8.49 6.44
CA VAL A 161 -4.85 9.94 6.27
C VAL A 161 -4.18 10.33 4.95
N ALA A 162 -3.04 9.74 4.61
CA ALA A 162 -2.34 10.00 3.35
C ALA A 162 -3.16 9.62 2.12
N THR A 163 -3.83 8.46 2.14
CA THR A 163 -4.70 8.03 1.04
C THR A 163 -5.90 8.97 0.89
N CYS A 164 -6.55 9.35 1.99
CA CYS A 164 -7.67 10.30 1.95
C CYS A 164 -7.23 11.68 1.44
N LEU A 165 -6.12 12.22 1.94
CA LEU A 165 -5.57 13.49 1.47
C LEU A 165 -5.19 13.42 -0.01
N GLY A 166 -4.57 12.32 -0.45
CA GLY A 166 -4.21 12.10 -1.85
C GLY A 166 -5.43 12.08 -2.76
N LEU A 167 -6.50 11.37 -2.37
CA LEU A 167 -7.74 11.31 -3.13
C LEU A 167 -8.42 12.68 -3.22
N ILE A 168 -8.46 13.41 -2.10
CA ILE A 168 -9.00 14.78 -2.05
C ILE A 168 -8.21 15.66 -3.01
N SER A 169 -6.88 15.67 -2.93
CA SER A 169 -6.04 16.48 -3.83
C SER A 169 -6.18 16.08 -5.30
N ASN A 170 -6.33 14.78 -5.60
CA ASN A 170 -6.57 14.28 -6.95
C ASN A 170 -7.91 14.78 -7.52
N ILE A 171 -8.98 14.79 -6.71
CA ILE A 171 -10.30 15.29 -7.11
C ILE A 171 -10.28 16.80 -7.35
N PHE A 172 -9.56 17.55 -6.52
CA PHE A 172 -9.41 19.01 -6.66
C PHE A 172 -8.36 19.42 -7.71
N GLU A 173 -7.76 18.46 -8.43
CA GLU A 173 -6.66 18.66 -9.39
C GLU A 173 -5.49 19.49 -8.83
N TRP A 174 -5.26 19.41 -7.51
CA TRP A 174 -4.16 20.12 -6.87
C TRP A 174 -2.84 19.41 -7.17
N ARG A 175 -2.15 19.90 -8.19
CA ARG A 175 -0.80 19.44 -8.53
C ARG A 175 0.20 19.99 -7.52
N LEU A 176 1.04 19.11 -6.96
CA LEU A 176 2.16 19.58 -6.14
C LEU A 176 3.08 20.45 -7.01
N PRO A 177 3.66 21.53 -6.44
CA PRO A 177 4.72 22.28 -7.09
C PRO A 177 5.90 21.35 -7.48
N ASP A 178 6.45 21.53 -8.68
CA ASP A 178 7.44 20.62 -9.30
C ASP A 178 8.67 20.34 -8.40
N TYR A 179 9.04 21.30 -7.55
CA TYR A 179 10.18 21.18 -6.63
C TYR A 179 9.98 20.09 -5.56
N ILE A 180 8.76 19.85 -5.09
CA ILE A 180 8.45 18.84 -4.07
C ILE A 180 8.23 17.48 -4.73
N ALA A 181 7.60 17.46 -5.91
CA ALA A 181 7.40 16.24 -6.69
C ALA A 181 8.74 15.56 -7.04
N GLY A 182 9.77 16.35 -7.39
CA GLY A 182 11.10 15.84 -7.75
C GLY A 182 11.89 15.16 -6.62
N CYS A 183 11.51 15.37 -5.36
CA CYS A 183 12.10 14.67 -4.20
C CYS A 183 11.43 13.32 -3.92
N LEU A 184 10.20 13.12 -4.39
CA LEU A 184 9.38 11.93 -4.16
C LEU A 184 9.32 10.97 -5.34
N THR A 185 9.68 11.44 -6.54
CA THR A 185 9.78 10.56 -7.71
C THR A 185 10.99 9.64 -7.54
N PRO A 186 10.82 8.31 -7.60
CA PRO A 186 11.94 7.40 -7.74
C PRO A 186 12.63 7.75 -9.06
N ARG A 187 13.82 8.37 -8.99
CA ARG A 187 14.60 8.81 -10.15
C ARG A 187 15.29 7.62 -10.86
N PHE A 188 14.54 6.54 -11.07
CA PHE A 188 14.93 5.33 -11.79
C PHE A 188 14.25 5.21 -13.17
N SER A 189 13.43 6.19 -13.56
CA SER A 189 13.07 6.36 -14.96
C SER A 189 14.22 7.06 -15.66
N ILE A 190 15.09 6.25 -16.26
CA ILE A 190 15.93 6.66 -17.39
C ILE A 190 15.02 7.44 -18.33
N ASP A 191 15.38 8.68 -18.63
CA ASP A 191 14.73 9.54 -19.62
C ASP A 191 14.46 8.74 -20.90
N CYS A 192 13.23 8.26 -21.05
CA CYS A 192 12.68 7.97 -22.36
C CYS A 192 11.93 9.24 -22.74
N PRO A 193 12.42 10.05 -23.70
CA PRO A 193 11.75 11.27 -24.07
C PRO A 193 10.38 10.89 -24.61
N ARG A 194 9.33 11.25 -23.86
CA ARG A 194 7.95 11.27 -24.38
C ARG A 194 7.98 12.23 -25.57
N THR A 195 8.03 11.68 -26.77
CA THR A 195 7.83 12.40 -28.03
C THR A 195 6.42 12.96 -28.05
N HIS A 196 6.29 14.17 -27.51
CA HIS A 196 5.13 15.03 -27.71
C HIS A 196 5.34 15.79 -29.02
N ASP A 197 5.31 15.09 -30.15
CA ASP A 197 5.23 15.74 -31.47
C ASP A 197 4.47 14.85 -32.47
N SER A 198 3.14 14.83 -32.34
CA SER A 198 2.24 14.40 -33.41
C SER A 198 1.30 15.56 -33.71
N GLY A 199 1.69 16.43 -34.65
CA GLY A 199 0.73 17.42 -35.14
C GLY A 199 1.22 18.60 -35.97
N ARG A 200 2.50 18.74 -36.31
CA ARG A 200 2.90 19.91 -37.13
C ARG A 200 4.19 19.73 -37.95
N ARG A 201 4.23 18.75 -38.86
CA ARG A 201 5.20 18.75 -39.98
C ARG A 201 4.83 17.78 -41.10
N ALA A 202 3.63 17.92 -41.65
CA ALA A 202 3.28 17.35 -42.94
C ALA A 202 2.65 18.48 -43.77
N HIS A 203 3.50 19.23 -44.47
CA HIS A 203 3.24 19.98 -45.70
C HIS A 203 4.42 20.94 -45.91
N VAL A 204 4.85 21.06 -47.17
CA VAL A 204 5.93 21.93 -47.68
C VAL A 204 7.35 21.35 -47.62
N VAL A 205 7.56 20.15 -48.17
CA VAL A 205 8.68 19.87 -49.10
C VAL A 205 8.18 18.82 -50.10
N ALA A 206 7.61 19.27 -51.23
CA ALA A 206 7.54 18.56 -52.52
C ALA A 206 6.55 19.25 -53.48
N LYS A 207 6.96 20.39 -54.05
CA LYS A 207 6.69 20.92 -55.40
C LYS A 207 6.81 22.43 -55.41
#